data_AF-A0A945SPR3-F1
#
_entry.id   AF-A0A945SPR3-F1
#
_cell.length_a   1.000
_cell.length_b   1.000
_cell.length_c   1.000
_cell.angle_alpha   90.00
_cell.angle_beta   90.00
_cell.angle_gamma   90.00
#
_symmetry.space_group_name_H-M   'P 1'
#
loop_
_entity.id
_entity.type
_entity.pdbx_description
1 polymer ?
#
loop_
_entity_poly.entity_id
_entity_poly.type
_entity_poly.pdbx_seq_one_letter_code
_entity_poly.pdbx_strand_id
1 'polypeptide(L)'
;MKAFAGESQARNRYTYYAGVAKREGLVQISHIFEETANQEKEHAKRFFKFLEGGEVTVTDTFPAGTIGSTLDNLKAAAEGEEHE
;
A
#
# COMPACT_ATOMS: atom_id res chain seq x y z
N MET A 1 12.06 -8.29 -6.22
CA MET A 1 10.83 -8.22 -7.03
C MET A 1 9.56 -8.41 -6.21
N LYS A 2 9.46 -9.43 -5.32
CA LYS A 2 8.32 -9.61 -4.40
C LYS A 2 8.01 -8.36 -3.55
N ALA A 3 9.01 -7.84 -2.83
CA ALA A 3 8.88 -6.60 -2.06
C ALA A 3 8.40 -5.43 -2.93
N PHE A 4 9.07 -5.16 -4.06
CA PHE A 4 8.63 -4.13 -5.02
C PHE A 4 7.16 -4.28 -5.46
N ALA A 5 6.70 -5.51 -5.72
CA ALA A 5 5.32 -5.78 -6.11
C ALA A 5 4.33 -5.59 -4.94
N GLY A 6 4.71 -5.97 -3.71
CA GLY A 6 3.91 -5.76 -2.50
C GLY A 6 3.72 -4.28 -2.20
N GLU A 7 4.84 -3.56 -2.10
CA GLU A 7 4.93 -2.12 -1.83
C GLU A 7 4.17 -1.28 -2.86
N SER A 8 4.28 -1.65 -4.14
CA SER A 8 3.52 -0.98 -5.22
C SER A 8 2.01 -1.18 -5.08
N GLN A 9 1.57 -2.34 -4.59
CA GLN A 9 0.15 -2.60 -4.31
C GLN A 9 -0.31 -1.91 -3.02
N ALA A 10 0.52 -1.90 -1.97
CA ALA A 10 0.25 -1.21 -0.70
C ALA A 10 0.00 0.28 -0.92
N ARG A 11 0.90 0.95 -1.65
CA ARG A 11 0.71 2.35 -2.09
C ARG A 11 -0.66 2.61 -2.70
N ASN A 12 -1.09 1.76 -3.62
CA ASN A 12 -2.38 1.92 -4.29
C ASN A 12 -3.54 1.74 -3.30
N ARG A 13 -3.50 0.71 -2.45
CA ARG A 13 -4.52 0.49 -1.41
C ARG A 13 -4.63 1.70 -0.48
N TYR A 14 -3.51 2.21 0.03
CA TYR A 14 -3.51 3.38 0.92
C TYR A 14 -4.03 4.64 0.25
N THR A 15 -3.72 4.85 -1.04
CA THR A 15 -4.32 5.93 -1.82
C THR A 15 -5.84 5.80 -1.92
N TYR A 16 -6.38 4.57 -2.07
CA TYR A 16 -7.82 4.34 -2.08
C TYR A 16 -8.45 4.57 -0.70
N TYR A 17 -7.79 4.09 0.35
CA TYR A 17 -8.24 4.24 1.74
C TYR A 17 -8.25 5.71 2.17
N ALA A 18 -7.28 6.50 1.74
CA ALA A 18 -7.29 7.95 1.91
C ALA A 18 -8.56 8.59 1.33
N GLY A 19 -8.97 8.17 0.13
CA GLY A 19 -10.20 8.63 -0.50
C GLY A 19 -11.46 8.27 0.27
N VAL A 20 -11.51 7.08 0.89
CA VAL A 20 -12.61 6.67 1.79
C VAL A 20 -12.64 7.56 3.02
N ALA A 21 -11.51 7.69 3.73
CA ALA A 21 -11.41 8.50 4.94
C ALA A 21 -11.84 9.96 4.70
N LYS A 22 -11.46 10.52 3.55
CA LYS A 22 -11.91 11.86 3.15
C LYS A 22 -13.43 11.95 2.98
N ARG A 23 -14.06 10.97 2.34
CA ARG A 23 -15.52 10.93 2.16
C ARG A 23 -16.27 10.77 3.48
N GLU A 24 -15.67 10.09 4.45
CA GLU A 24 -16.21 9.93 5.80
C GLU A 24 -15.94 11.13 6.72
N GLY A 25 -15.31 12.20 6.20
CA GLY A 25 -14.99 13.41 6.98
C GLY A 25 -13.76 13.27 7.88
N LEU A 26 -13.04 12.17 7.79
CA LEU A 26 -11.84 11.85 8.58
C LEU A 26 -10.59 12.39 7.89
N VAL A 27 -10.51 13.72 7.73
CA VAL A 27 -9.48 14.40 6.92
C VAL A 27 -8.06 14.10 7.42
N GLN A 28 -7.84 14.07 8.73
CA GLN A 28 -6.51 13.74 9.27
C GLN A 28 -6.09 12.31 8.90
N ILE A 29 -7.00 11.34 9.00
CA ILE A 29 -6.72 9.94 8.64
C ILE A 29 -6.49 9.81 7.13
N SER A 30 -7.22 10.58 6.33
CA SER A 30 -6.99 10.66 4.89
C SER A 30 -5.55 11.09 4.57
N HIS A 31 -5.06 12.16 5.20
CA HIS A 31 -3.69 12.63 5.01
C HIS A 31 -2.64 11.61 5.50
N ILE A 32 -2.92 10.90 6.60
CA ILE A 32 -2.03 9.83 7.08
C ILE A 32 -1.93 8.72 6.03
N PHE A 33 -3.06 8.24 5.48
CA PHE A 33 -3.01 7.25 4.40
C PHE A 33 -2.28 7.76 3.14
N GLU A 34 -2.42 9.05 2.78
CA GLU A 34 -1.66 9.64 1.67
C GLU A 34 -0.16 9.71 1.97
N GLU A 35 0.22 10.02 3.21
CA GLU A 35 1.61 10.03 3.65
C GLU A 35 2.21 8.63 3.62
N THR A 36 1.54 7.63 4.18
CA THR A 36 1.96 6.22 4.13
C THR A 36 2.06 5.73 2.69
N ALA A 37 1.10 6.04 1.82
CA ALA A 37 1.20 5.72 0.40
C ALA A 37 2.45 6.33 -0.28
N ASN A 38 2.89 7.51 0.17
CA ASN A 38 4.12 8.14 -0.30
C ASN A 38 5.39 7.51 0.29
N GLN A 39 5.32 6.94 1.48
CA GLN A 39 6.41 6.17 2.09
C GLN A 39 6.62 4.84 1.33
N GLU A 40 5.56 4.08 1.07
CA GLU A 40 5.63 2.83 0.27
C GLU A 40 6.13 3.08 -1.15
N LYS A 41 5.83 4.25 -1.72
CA LYS A 41 6.43 4.68 -3.00
C LYS A 41 7.95 4.76 -2.90
N GLU A 42 8.51 5.32 -1.83
CA GLU A 42 9.95 5.42 -1.65
C GLU A 42 10.58 4.06 -1.30
N HIS A 43 9.88 3.20 -0.55
CA HIS A 43 10.28 1.80 -0.34
C HIS A 43 10.36 1.03 -1.66
N ALA A 44 9.27 1.03 -2.44
CA ALA A 44 9.22 0.43 -3.78
C ALA A 44 10.35 0.94 -4.67
N LYS A 45 10.58 2.26 -4.70
CA LYS A 45 11.66 2.88 -5.48
C LYS A 45 13.05 2.42 -5.02
N ARG A 46 13.27 2.25 -3.71
CA ARG A 46 14.53 1.72 -3.18
C ARG A 46 14.75 0.29 -3.63
N PHE A 47 13.73 -0.57 -3.52
CA PHE A 47 13.82 -1.96 -4.01
C PHE A 47 14.04 -2.04 -5.51
N PHE A 48 13.36 -1.20 -6.28
CA PHE A 48 13.48 -1.16 -7.73
C PHE A 48 14.90 -0.79 -8.19
N LYS A 49 15.58 0.11 -7.48
CA LYS A 49 16.98 0.50 -7.77
C LYS A 49 17.99 -0.64 -7.67
N PHE A 50 17.68 -1.72 -6.96
CA PHE A 50 18.56 -2.90 -6.86
C PHE A 50 18.40 -3.88 -8.03
N LEU A 51 17.43 -3.66 -8.92
CA LEU A 51 17.19 -4.54 -10.05
C LEU A 51 18.10 -4.14 -11.24
N GLU A 52 18.64 -5.14 -11.92
CA GLU A 52 19.59 -4.95 -13.03
C GLU A 52 18.91 -5.00 -14.42
N GLY A 53 17.58 -5.06 -14.45
CA GLY A 53 16.78 -5.14 -15.67
C GLY A 53 16.42 -6.58 -16.09
N GLY A 54 15.73 -6.70 -17.22
CA GLY A 54 15.18 -7.97 -17.72
C GLY A 54 13.81 -8.33 -17.14
N GLU A 55 13.27 -9.46 -17.61
CA GLU A 55 12.00 -10.01 -17.14
C GLU A 55 12.24 -11.06 -16.06
N VAL A 56 11.42 -11.04 -15.01
CA VAL A 56 11.48 -12.01 -13.92
C VAL A 56 10.07 -12.47 -13.59
N THR A 57 9.85 -13.78 -13.60
CA THR A 57 8.61 -14.38 -13.11
C THR A 57 8.66 -14.46 -11.59
N VAL A 58 7.59 -14.01 -10.93
CA VAL A 58 7.42 -14.08 -9.48
C VAL A 58 6.10 -14.75 -9.16
N THR A 59 6.13 -15.69 -8.21
CA THR A 59 4.94 -16.28 -7.60
C THR A 59 4.81 -15.77 -6.17
N ASP A 60 3.70 -15.12 -5.86
CA ASP A 60 3.37 -14.65 -4.51
C ASP A 60 1.86 -14.54 -4.30
N THR A 61 1.45 -14.33 -3.05
CA THR A 61 0.06 -14.09 -2.66
C THR A 61 -0.11 -12.63 -2.27
N PHE A 62 -1.20 -12.00 -2.72
CA PHE A 62 -1.49 -10.60 -2.41
C PHE A 62 -2.93 -10.43 -1.92
N PRO A 63 -3.22 -9.37 -1.14
CA PRO A 63 -4.58 -9.05 -0.74
C PRO A 63 -5.48 -8.84 -1.97
N ALA A 64 -6.52 -9.66 -2.10
CA ALA A 64 -7.50 -9.57 -3.18
C ALA A 64 -8.62 -8.56 -2.85
N GLY A 65 -8.26 -7.38 -2.36
CA GLY A 65 -9.21 -6.43 -1.78
C GLY A 65 -9.70 -6.83 -0.39
N THR A 66 -10.62 -6.11 0.24
CA THR A 66 -11.53 -5.09 -0.33
C THR A 66 -11.23 -3.67 0.16
N ILE A 67 -12.00 -2.69 -0.33
CA ILE A 67 -12.06 -1.32 0.20
C ILE A 67 -13.31 -1.23 1.08
N GLY A 68 -13.12 -1.14 2.39
CA GLY A 68 -14.19 -1.07 3.40
C GLY A 68 -14.37 0.33 3.98
N SER A 69 -14.94 0.41 5.19
CA SER A 69 -14.99 1.65 5.98
C SER A 69 -13.57 2.10 6.37
N THR A 70 -13.39 3.35 6.81
CA THR A 70 -12.06 3.79 7.28
C THR A 70 -11.52 2.92 8.42
N LEU A 71 -12.38 2.42 9.32
CA LEU A 71 -11.96 1.53 10.39
C LEU A 71 -11.48 0.18 9.86
N ASP A 72 -12.19 -0.40 8.90
CA ASP A 72 -11.79 -1.68 8.30
C ASP A 72 -10.49 -1.53 7.52
N ASN A 73 -10.33 -0.42 6.80
CA ASN A 73 -9.12 -0.11 6.04
C ASN A 73 -7.91 0.12 6.97
N LEU A 74 -8.09 0.75 8.13
CA LEU A 74 -7.02 0.91 9.13
C LEU A 74 -6.58 -0.45 9.71
N LYS A 75 -7.52 -1.36 9.98
CA LYS A 75 -7.20 -2.71 10.42
C LYS A 75 -6.45 -3.49 9.35
N ALA A 76 -6.95 -3.46 8.11
CA ALA A 76 -6.31 -4.12 6.98
C ALA A 76 -4.91 -3.56 6.69
N ALA A 77 -4.71 -2.25 6.84
CA ALA A 77 -3.39 -1.62 6.73
C ALA A 77 -2.46 -2.09 7.87
N ALA A 78 -2.91 -2.06 9.12
CA ALA A 78 -2.12 -2.51 10.26
C ALA A 78 -1.72 -4.00 10.13
N GLU A 79 -2.66 -4.87 9.74
CA GLU A 79 -2.37 -6.28 9.48
C GLU A 79 -1.38 -6.45 8.32
N GLY A 80 -1.51 -5.66 7.25
CA GLY A 80 -0.60 -5.70 6.11
C GLY A 80 0.84 -5.34 6.50
N GLU A 81 1.03 -4.24 7.24
CA GLU A 81 2.33 -3.75 7.70
C GLU A 81 2.99 -4.69 8.73
N GLU A 82 2.21 -5.39 9.56
CA GLU A 82 2.77 -6.37 10.51
C GLU A 82 3.41 -7.58 9.79
N HIS A 83 2.93 -7.89 8.58
CA HIS A 83 3.41 -9.00 7.77
C HIS A 83 4.50 -8.61 6.75
N GLU A 84 4.87 -7.32 6.68
CA GLU A 84 5.88 -6.78 5.75
C GLU A 84 7.31 -6.85 6.32
#